data_AF-A0AAU8H0N0-F1
#
_entry.id   AF-A0AAU8H0N0-F1
#
_cell.length_a   1.000
_cell.length_b   1.000
_cell.length_c   1.000
_cell.angle_alpha   90.00
_cell.angle_beta   90.00
_cell.angle_gamma   90.00
#
_symmetry.space_group_name_H-M   'P 1'
#
loop_
_entity.id
_entity.type
_entity.pdbx_description
1 polymer ?
#
loop_
_entity_poly.entity_id
_entity_poly.type
_entity_poly.pdbx_seq_one_letter_code
_entity_poly.pdbx_strand_id
1 'polypeptide(L)' 'MRIIFFILLSFFLLFSNAFALKCDKCHRDDKSLDKIFQERGVKNRQELFDKLRKGQKAKLHQHLTDIDINEAAEQMKLR' A
#
# COMPACT_ATOMS: atom_id res chain seq x y z
N MET A 1 -0.66 -33.61 12.20
CA MET A 1 -0.50 -32.80 10.97
C MET A 1 -1.59 -31.74 10.77
N ARG A 2 -2.88 -32.00 11.08
CA ARG A 2 -3.97 -31.00 10.98
C ARG A 2 -3.73 -29.72 11.80
N ILE A 3 -3.26 -29.84 13.05
CA ILE A 3 -3.06 -28.68 13.95
C ILE A 3 -1.95 -27.75 13.45
N ILE A 4 -0.85 -28.30 12.94
CA ILE A 4 0.27 -27.53 12.39
C ILE A 4 -0.18 -26.72 11.17
N PHE A 5 -1.07 -27.29 10.34
CA PHE A 5 -1.64 -26.61 9.19
C PHE A 5 -2.50 -25.39 9.59
N PHE A 6 -3.30 -25.52 10.65
CA PHE A 6 -4.08 -24.39 11.19
C PHE A 6 -3.21 -23.31 11.83
N ILE A 7 -2.12 -23.69 12.51
CA ILE A 7 -1.17 -22.74 13.11
C ILE A 7 -0.45 -21.92 12.01
N LEU A 8 0.02 -22.58 10.95
CA LEU A 8 0.66 -21.93 9.80
C LEU A 8 -0.29 -21.00 9.04
N LEU A 9 -1.55 -21.42 8.83
CA LEU A 9 -2.57 -20.60 8.17
C LEU A 9 -2.92 -19.35 8.99
N SER A 10 -2.94 -19.47 10.32
CA SER A 10 -3.21 -18.35 11.24
C SER A 10 -2.06 -17.33 11.25
N PHE A 11 -0.81 -17.79 11.15
CA PHE A 11 0.36 -16.91 11.09
C PHE A 11 0.43 -16.10 9.79
N PHE A 12 -0.05 -16.67 8.69
CA PHE A 12 -0.09 -16.01 7.38
C PHE A 12 -1.12 -14.87 7.31
N LEU A 13 -2.21 -14.95 8.07
CA LEU A 13 -3.27 -13.93 8.08
C LEU A 13 -2.95 -12.73 9.00
N LEU A 14 -1.97 -12.86 9.90
CA LEU A 14 -1.60 -11.80 10.85
C LEU A 14 -0.51 -10.86 10.33
N PHE A 15 0.14 -11.18 9.21
CA PHE A 15 0.96 -10.23 8.43
C PHE A 15 0.08 -9.29 7.62
N SER A 16 -0.89 -8.65 8.28
CA SER A 16 -1.56 -7.49 7.72
C SER A 16 -0.54 -6.36 7.71
N ASN A 17 -0.08 -6.00 6.51
CA ASN A 17 0.94 -4.96 6.33
C ASN A 17 0.54 -3.68 7.06
N ALA A 18 1.32 -3.25 8.04
CA ALA A 18 1.08 -2.04 8.82
C ALA A 18 0.96 -0.78 7.92
N PHE A 19 1.49 -0.84 6.70
CA PHE A 19 1.35 0.20 5.70
C PHE A 19 -0.02 0.27 5.04
N ALA A 20 -0.69 -0.86 4.78
CA ALA A 20 -2.08 -0.84 4.31
C ALA A 20 -2.92 0.00 5.29
N LEU A 21 -2.71 -0.20 6.59
CA LEU A 21 -3.32 0.60 7.64
C LEU A 21 -3.01 2.11 7.61
N LYS A 22 -1.89 2.58 7.04
CA LYS A 22 -1.56 4.01 6.98
C LYS A 22 -2.28 4.70 5.82
N CYS A 23 -2.30 4.08 4.65
CA CYS A 23 -3.00 4.62 3.50
C CYS A 23 -4.52 4.52 3.66
N ASP A 24 -5.03 3.41 4.19
CA ASP A 24 -6.46 3.18 4.42
C ASP A 24 -7.08 4.12 5.46
N LYS A 25 -6.26 4.83 6.25
CA LYS A 25 -6.75 5.90 7.14
C LYS A 25 -7.38 7.04 6.36
N CYS A 26 -6.80 7.40 5.21
CA CYS A 26 -7.23 8.52 4.38
C CYS A 26 -7.93 8.08 3.08
N HIS A 27 -7.68 6.86 2.63
CA HIS A 27 -8.15 6.31 1.36
C HIS A 27 -9.23 5.24 1.56
N ARG A 28 -10.46 5.70 1.88
CA ARG A 28 -11.64 4.84 2.10
C ARG A 28 -12.71 5.07 1.04
N ASP A 29 -13.62 4.11 0.91
CA ASP A 29 -14.83 4.17 0.09
C ASP A 29 -14.53 4.61 -1.37
N ASP A 30 -14.95 5.80 -1.75
CA ASP A 30 -14.76 6.36 -3.09
C ASP A 30 -13.32 6.79 -3.38
N LYS A 31 -12.48 6.84 -2.34
CA LYS A 31 -11.04 7.11 -2.45
C LYS A 31 -10.23 5.89 -2.08
N SER A 32 -10.81 4.68 -2.14
CA SER A 32 -10.07 3.44 -1.89
C SER A 32 -8.83 3.38 -2.76
N LEU A 33 -7.77 2.80 -2.20
CA LEU A 33 -6.50 2.65 -2.90
C LEU A 33 -6.68 1.87 -4.20
N ASP A 34 -7.47 0.79 -4.20
CA ASP A 34 -7.77 0.02 -5.40
C ASP A 34 -8.34 0.88 -6.54
N LYS A 35 -9.32 1.74 -6.25
CA LYS A 35 -9.89 2.66 -7.24
C LYS A 35 -8.86 3.66 -7.73
N ILE A 36 -8.14 4.30 -6.82
CA ILE A 36 -7.13 5.30 -7.17
C ILE A 36 -6.01 4.69 -8.00
N PHE A 37 -5.61 3.46 -7.69
CA PHE A 37 -4.56 2.76 -8.41
C PHE A 37 -5.02 2.38 -9.82
N GLN A 38 -6.26 1.90 -9.98
CA GLN A 38 -6.85 1.67 -11.30
C GLN A 38 -6.96 2.96 -12.12
N GLU A 39 -7.41 4.06 -11.51
CA GLU A 39 -7.57 5.35 -12.20
C GLU A 39 -6.25 6.02 -12.56
N ARG A 40 -5.23 5.93 -11.70
CA ARG A 40 -3.96 6.64 -11.86
C ARG A 40 -2.95 5.89 -12.72
N GLY A 41 -3.18 4.61 -13.00
CA GLY A 41 -2.38 3.79 -13.92
C GLY A 41 -0.89 3.76 -13.58
N VAL A 42 -0.54 3.65 -12.28
CA VAL A 42 0.86 3.66 -11.83
C VAL A 42 1.54 2.37 -12.27
N LYS A 43 2.64 2.47 -13.02
CA LYS A 43 3.28 1.31 -13.68
C LYS A 43 4.43 0.71 -12.89
N ASN A 44 5.14 1.54 -12.14
CA ASN A 44 6.34 1.15 -11.41
C ASN A 44 6.51 1.96 -10.12
N ARG A 45 7.40 1.48 -9.26
CA ARG A 45 7.71 2.10 -7.97
C ARG A 45 8.13 3.57 -8.10
N GLN A 46 8.98 3.89 -9.07
CA GLN A 46 9.47 5.25 -9.27
C GLN A 46 8.33 6.23 -9.59
N GLU A 47 7.38 5.80 -10.42
CA GLU A 47 6.21 6.60 -10.77
C GLU A 47 5.32 6.85 -9.53
N LEU A 48 5.19 5.87 -8.63
CA LEU A 48 4.49 6.07 -7.36
C LEU A 48 5.17 7.14 -6.52
N PHE A 49 6.48 7.05 -6.36
CA PHE A 49 7.28 8.06 -5.65
C PHE A 49 7.09 9.45 -6.24
N ASP A 50 7.19 9.58 -7.55
CA ASP A 50 7.03 10.87 -8.21
C ASP A 50 5.62 11.43 -8.02
N LYS A 51 4.56 10.61 -8.08
CA LYS A 51 3.19 11.07 -7.81
C LYS A 51 3.00 11.50 -6.36
N LEU A 52 3.58 10.79 -5.40
CA LEU A 52 3.44 11.09 -3.97
C LEU A 52 4.32 12.27 -3.51
N ARG A 53 5.48 12.48 -4.12
CA ARG A 53 6.45 13.52 -3.72
C ARG A 53 6.40 14.78 -4.58
N LYS A 54 6.07 14.67 -5.87
CA LYS A 54 6.09 15.79 -6.83
C LYS A 54 4.71 16.11 -7.41
N GLY A 55 3.73 15.25 -7.18
CA GLY A 55 2.36 15.47 -7.66
C GLY A 55 1.66 16.66 -7.00
N GLN A 56 0.52 17.07 -7.58
CA GLN A 56 -0.28 18.20 -7.09
C GLN A 56 -0.70 18.07 -5.61
N LYS A 57 -0.82 16.83 -5.12
CA LYS A 57 -1.21 16.51 -3.73
C LYS A 57 -0.03 16.08 -2.85
N ALA A 58 1.22 16.33 -3.27
CA ALA A 58 2.40 15.86 -2.55
C ALA A 58 2.46 16.31 -1.08
N LYS A 59 1.97 17.53 -0.79
CA LYS A 59 1.88 18.06 0.58
C LYS A 59 1.06 17.16 1.52
N LEU A 60 0.09 16.41 1.01
CA LEU A 60 -0.71 15.48 1.84
C LEU A 60 0.09 14.23 2.24
N HIS A 61 1.11 13.88 1.47
CA HIS A 61 1.94 12.69 1.67
C HIS A 61 3.35 13.03 2.16
N GLN A 62 3.61 14.28 2.53
CA GLN A 62 4.95 14.75 2.93
C GLN A 62 5.52 14.00 4.15
N HIS A 63 4.65 13.46 5.01
CA HIS A 63 5.04 12.74 6.22
C HIS A 63 5.23 11.23 6.01
N LEU A 64 4.87 10.69 4.84
CA LEU A 64 5.23 9.31 4.52
C LEU A 64 6.74 9.22 4.40
N THR A 65 7.34 8.17 4.93
CA THR A 65 8.75 7.87 4.69
C THR A 65 8.93 7.18 3.34
N ASP A 66 10.17 7.01 2.90
CA ASP A 66 10.41 6.25 1.66
C ASP A 66 10.18 4.75 1.87
N ILE A 67 10.37 4.25 3.10
CA ILE A 67 10.02 2.88 3.50
C ILE A 67 8.52 2.65 3.35
N ASP A 68 7.73 3.59 3.88
CA ASP A 68 6.27 3.61 3.73
C ASP A 68 5.85 3.51 2.25
N ILE A 69 6.41 4.35 1.38
CA ILE A 69 6.07 4.34 -0.05
C ILE A 69 6.53 3.04 -0.74
N ASN A 70 7.65 2.45 -0.32
CA ASN A 70 8.11 1.17 -0.83
C ASN A 70 7.17 0.02 -0.44
N GLU A 71 6.72 -0.03 0.81
CA GLU A 71 5.72 -1.01 1.26
C GLU A 71 4.40 -0.86 0.47
N ALA A 72 4.00 0.37 0.13
CA ALA A 72 2.89 0.65 -0.78
C ALA A 72 3.10 -0.01 -2.15
N ALA A 73 4.27 0.25 -2.75
CA ALA A 73 4.60 -0.24 -4.08
C ALA A 73 4.62 -1.78 -4.14
N GLU A 74 5.10 -2.43 -3.07
CA GLU A 74 5.13 -3.88 -2.95
C GLU A 74 3.72 -4.48 -2.85
N GLN A 75 2.85 -3.90 -2.03
CA GLN A 75 1.44 -4.33 -1.95
C GLN A 75 0.72 -4.19 -3.28
N MET A 76 1.02 -3.11 -4.00
CA MET A 76 0.50 -2.85 -5.35
C MET A 76 1.13 -3.75 -6.43
N LYS A 77 2.11 -4.58 -6.09
CA LYS A 77 2.88 -5.42 -7.02
C LYS A 77 3.49 -4.61 -8.17
N LEU A 78 3.89 -3.36 -7.88
CA LEU A 78 4.58 -2.53 -8.84
C LEU A 78 6.00 -3.08 -9.07
N ARG A 79 6.43 -3.03 -10.32
CA ARG A 79 7.80 -3.37 -10.72
C ARG A 79 8.80 -2.30 -10.27
#